data_AF-A0A6I2FQ41-F1
#
_entry.id   AF-A0A6I2FQ41-F1
#
_cell.length_a   1.000
_cell.length_b   1.000
_cell.length_c   1.000
_cell.angle_alpha   90.00
_cell.angle_beta   90.00
_cell.angle_gamma   90.00
#
_symmetry.space_group_name_H-M   'P 1'
#
loop_
_entity.id
_entity.type
_entity.pdbx_description
1 polymer ?
#
loop_
_entity_poly.entity_id
_entity_poly.type
_entity_poly.pdbx_seq_one_letter_code
_entity_poly.pdbx_strand_id
1 'polypeptide(L)'
;MAQRLLVGLGAAALIAAATGALAPAANAADLAEGVSCDDRSCRNDTDDIYRVQARVRCTGTVGPHEISIFLDSHSTQHVSASCPDEWPGTGGIMNWNDVKGIDYLSATIDNSSRRAAPSGS
;
A
#
# COMPACT_ATOMS: atom_id res chain seq x y z
N MET A 1 52.06 -11.67 43.66
CA MET A 1 51.65 -13.09 43.77
C MET A 1 50.12 -13.08 43.92
N ALA A 2 49.38 -13.09 42.82
CA ALA A 2 48.69 -14.26 42.24
C ALA A 2 47.58 -14.84 43.15
N GLN A 3 46.41 -15.29 42.70
CA GLN A 3 45.62 -15.15 41.48
C GLN A 3 44.30 -15.93 41.76
N ARG A 4 43.15 -15.32 41.42
CA ARG A 4 41.85 -15.89 41.01
C ARG A 4 41.03 -16.82 41.93
N LEU A 5 39.70 -16.62 41.79
CA LEU A 5 38.53 -17.54 41.77
C LEU A 5 37.38 -16.75 42.47
N LEU A 6 36.12 -16.68 42.04
CA LEU A 6 35.28 -17.41 41.09
C LEU A 6 34.02 -16.54 40.82
N VAL A 7 33.62 -16.47 39.56
CA VAL A 7 32.25 -16.56 39.02
C VAL A 7 31.07 -16.00 39.86
N GLY A 8 30.38 -15.02 39.28
CA GLY A 8 29.01 -14.67 39.64
C GLY A 8 28.24 -14.17 38.42
N LEU A 9 27.68 -15.09 37.63
CA LEU A 9 26.69 -14.80 36.60
C LEU A 9 25.38 -14.34 37.28
N GLY A 10 24.97 -13.10 37.05
CA GLY A 10 23.67 -12.57 37.45
C GLY A 10 22.96 -11.96 36.26
N ALA A 11 22.39 -12.80 35.39
CA ALA A 11 21.51 -12.36 34.31
C ALA A 11 20.09 -12.17 34.88
N ALA A 12 19.70 -10.93 35.16
CA ALA A 12 18.30 -10.58 35.38
C ALA A 12 17.72 -10.07 34.05
N ALA A 13 17.15 -10.98 33.26
CA ALA A 13 16.38 -10.63 32.07
C ALA A 13 14.99 -10.15 32.52
N LEU A 14 14.78 -8.83 32.58
CA LEU A 14 13.45 -8.24 32.69
C LEU A 14 12.81 -8.23 31.30
N ILE A 15 12.00 -9.24 31.01
CA ILE A 15 11.14 -9.24 29.83
C ILE A 15 9.91 -8.42 30.19
N ALA A 16 9.92 -7.13 29.83
CA ALA A 16 8.72 -6.30 29.83
C ALA A 16 7.80 -6.81 28.70
N ALA A 17 6.73 -7.52 29.06
CA ALA A 17 5.67 -7.87 28.14
C ALA A 17 4.88 -6.60 27.77
N ALA A 18 5.29 -5.93 26.70
CA ALA A 18 4.47 -4.92 26.06
C ALA A 18 3.32 -5.62 25.34
N THR A 19 2.17 -5.75 25.98
CA THR A 19 0.90 -5.99 25.28
C THR A 19 0.52 -4.69 24.58
N GLY A 20 1.18 -4.42 23.45
CA GLY A 20 0.66 -3.46 22.50
C GLY A 20 -0.63 -4.04 21.96
N ALA A 21 -1.76 -3.41 22.28
CA ALA A 21 -2.97 -3.59 21.49
C ALA A 21 -2.60 -3.23 20.07
N LEU A 22 -2.49 -4.23 19.19
CA LEU A 22 -2.38 -4.00 17.77
C LEU A 22 -3.69 -3.33 17.37
N ALA A 23 -3.68 -1.99 17.27
CA ALA A 23 -4.59 -1.31 16.37
C ALA A 23 -4.50 -2.08 15.04
N PRO A 24 -5.64 -2.41 14.39
CA PRO A 24 -5.62 -3.12 13.12
C PRO A 24 -4.56 -2.48 12.25
N ALA A 25 -3.60 -3.29 11.77
CA ALA A 25 -2.56 -2.80 10.89
C ALA A 25 -3.26 -2.18 9.69
N ALA A 26 -3.36 -0.84 9.69
CA ALA A 26 -3.59 -0.09 8.48
C ALA A 26 -2.37 -0.39 7.63
N ASN A 27 -2.56 -1.24 6.62
CA ASN A 27 -1.53 -1.60 5.65
C ASN A 27 -1.30 -0.39 4.74
N ALA A 28 -0.85 0.73 5.31
CA ALA A 28 -0.25 1.79 4.54
C ALA A 28 1.16 1.29 4.23
N ALA A 29 1.39 0.85 2.99
CA ALA A 29 2.75 0.91 2.48
C ALA A 29 3.28 2.33 2.72
N ASP A 30 4.59 2.46 2.95
CA ASP A 30 5.27 3.75 3.05
C ASP A 30 5.15 4.44 1.68
N LEU A 31 4.00 5.09 1.48
CA LEU A 31 3.67 5.85 0.29
C LEU A 31 4.47 7.15 0.35
N ALA A 32 4.72 7.76 -0.82
CA ALA A 32 5.47 9.01 -0.90
C ALA A 32 4.91 10.05 0.08
N GLU A 33 5.80 10.87 0.66
CA GLU A 33 5.41 11.91 1.61
C GLU A 33 4.33 12.83 0.99
N GLY A 34 3.20 12.99 1.68
CA GLY A 34 2.05 13.74 1.18
C GLY A 34 1.05 12.95 0.32
N VAL A 35 1.33 11.68 0.03
CA VAL A 35 0.36 10.73 -0.55
C VAL A 35 -0.20 9.84 0.55
N SER A 36 -1.52 9.87 0.73
CA SER A 36 -2.23 9.02 1.68
C SER A 36 -3.35 8.28 0.98
N CYS A 37 -3.42 6.96 1.18
CA CYS A 37 -4.47 6.13 0.65
C CYS A 37 -5.14 5.37 1.80
N ASP A 38 -6.45 5.52 1.90
CA ASP A 38 -7.29 4.85 2.89
C ASP A 38 -8.47 4.21 2.17
N ASP A 39 -8.65 2.90 2.37
CA ASP A 39 -9.68 2.07 1.72
C ASP A 39 -9.81 2.31 0.21
N ARG A 40 -10.62 3.30 -0.19
CA ARG A 40 -10.98 3.62 -1.58
C ARG A 40 -10.71 5.08 -1.95
N SER A 41 -10.05 5.83 -1.08
CA SER A 41 -9.72 7.21 -1.32
C SER A 41 -8.22 7.38 -1.23
N CYS A 42 -7.65 7.92 -2.29
CA CYS A 42 -6.27 8.33 -2.30
C CYS A 42 -6.23 9.84 -2.45
N ARG A 43 -5.45 10.47 -1.56
CA ARG A 43 -5.23 11.91 -1.51
C ARG A 43 -3.77 12.19 -1.76
N ASN A 44 -3.52 13.21 -2.59
CA ASN A 44 -2.21 13.75 -2.87
C ASN A 44 -2.21 15.23 -2.49
N ASP A 45 -1.48 15.58 -1.44
CA ASP A 45 -1.33 16.97 -0.95
C ASP A 45 -0.08 17.67 -1.52
N THR A 46 0.55 17.08 -2.54
CA THR A 46 1.76 17.59 -3.17
C THR A 46 1.47 18.24 -4.53
N ASP A 47 2.46 18.97 -5.05
CA ASP A 47 2.43 19.58 -6.38
C ASP A 47 2.76 18.62 -7.53
N ASP A 48 3.20 17.40 -7.23
CA ASP A 48 3.56 16.38 -8.21
C ASP A 48 2.38 15.47 -8.56
N ILE A 49 2.43 14.83 -9.73
CA ILE A 49 1.47 13.79 -10.12
C ILE A 49 2.05 12.44 -9.74
N TYR A 50 1.25 11.60 -9.08
CA TYR A 50 1.66 10.26 -8.67
C TYR A 50 0.90 9.17 -9.41
N ARG A 51 1.61 8.09 -9.72
CA ARG A 51 1.03 6.79 -10.09
C ARG A 51 1.13 5.86 -8.89
N VAL A 52 -0.02 5.54 -8.33
CA VAL A 52 -0.17 4.59 -7.23
C VAL A 52 -0.43 3.21 -7.77
N GLN A 53 0.38 2.23 -7.38
CA GLN A 53 0.11 0.82 -7.62
C GLN A 53 -0.63 0.24 -6.44
N ALA A 54 -1.70 -0.50 -6.72
CA ALA A 54 -2.49 -1.16 -5.70
C ALA A 54 -2.82 -2.59 -6.13
N ARG A 55 -2.87 -3.51 -5.16
CA ARG A 55 -3.30 -4.89 -5.37
C ARG A 55 -4.67 -5.08 -4.77
N VAL A 56 -5.63 -5.39 -5.63
CA VAL A 56 -7.02 -5.69 -5.25
C VAL A 56 -7.09 -7.14 -4.82
N ARG A 57 -7.56 -7.40 -3.60
CA ARG A 57 -7.87 -8.73 -3.10
C ARG A 57 -9.35 -9.01 -3.31
N CYS A 58 -9.65 -10.06 -4.05
CA CYS A 58 -11.01 -10.45 -4.38
C CYS A 58 -11.51 -11.66 -3.57
N THR A 59 -12.82 -11.77 -3.39
CA THR A 59 -13.48 -13.05 -3.10
C THR A 59 -13.65 -13.87 -4.36
N GLY A 60 -13.59 -15.19 -4.20
CA GLY A 60 -13.90 -16.14 -5.26
C GLY A 60 -12.67 -16.83 -5.84
N THR A 61 -12.79 -17.28 -7.09
CA THR A 61 -11.75 -18.01 -7.83
C THR A 61 -10.75 -17.09 -8.52
N VAL A 62 -11.07 -15.80 -8.64
CA VAL A 62 -10.17 -14.81 -9.20
C VAL A 62 -9.14 -14.42 -8.14
N GLY A 63 -7.88 -14.69 -8.45
CA GLY A 63 -6.76 -14.29 -7.60
C GLY A 63 -6.62 -12.77 -7.47
N PRO A 64 -5.78 -12.29 -6.55
CA PRO A 64 -5.50 -10.87 -6.45
C PRO A 64 -4.91 -10.35 -7.77
N HIS A 65 -5.27 -9.12 -8.14
CA HIS A 65 -4.75 -8.46 -9.34
C HIS A 65 -4.31 -7.03 -9.02
N GLU A 66 -3.41 -6.50 -9.84
CA GLU A 66 -2.86 -5.16 -9.64
C GLU A 66 -3.57 -4.15 -10.55
N ILE A 67 -3.78 -2.95 -10.00
CA ILE A 67 -4.31 -1.78 -10.70
C ILE A 67 -3.36 -0.60 -10.49
N SER A 68 -3.39 0.36 -11.40
CA SER A 68 -2.69 1.63 -11.26
C SER A 68 -3.66 2.79 -11.25
N ILE A 69 -3.56 3.66 -10.25
CA ILE A 69 -4.35 4.88 -10.12
C ILE A 69 -3.44 6.08 -10.33
N PHE A 70 -3.93 7.09 -11.04
CA PHE A 70 -3.25 8.38 -11.12
C PHE A 70 -3.82 9.32 -10.09
N LEU A 71 -2.96 10.06 -9.40
CA LEU A 71 -3.33 11.13 -8.50
C LEU A 71 -2.72 12.42 -9.01
N ASP A 72 -3.59 13.34 -9.43
CA ASP A 72 -3.17 14.70 -9.78
C ASP A 72 -2.68 15.45 -8.54
N SER A 73 -2.00 16.57 -8.77
CA SER A 73 -1.55 17.45 -7.68
C SER A 73 -2.74 18.02 -6.90
N HIS A 74 -2.60 18.10 -5.58
CA HIS A 74 -3.62 18.62 -4.66
C HIS A 74 -5.01 18.00 -4.86
N SER A 75 -5.08 16.70 -5.17
CA SER A 75 -6.31 16.01 -5.56
C SER A 75 -6.64 14.86 -4.63
N THR A 76 -7.94 14.56 -4.54
CA THR A 76 -8.46 13.35 -3.90
C THR A 76 -9.22 12.56 -4.95
N GLN A 77 -8.76 11.35 -5.24
CA GLN A 77 -9.42 10.45 -6.18
C GLN A 77 -10.04 9.24 -5.48
N HIS A 78 -11.13 8.75 -6.06
CA HIS A 78 -11.76 7.51 -5.65
C HIS A 78 -11.16 6.35 -6.43
N VAL A 79 -10.75 5.30 -5.73
CA VAL A 79 -10.14 4.10 -6.32
C VAL A 79 -11.26 3.19 -6.83
N SER A 80 -11.41 3.15 -8.15
CA SER A 80 -12.27 2.18 -8.83
C SER A 80 -11.55 0.83 -8.92
N ALA A 81 -11.63 0.03 -7.86
CA ALA A 81 -11.27 -1.38 -7.91
C ALA A 81 -12.52 -2.23 -8.22
N SER A 82 -12.34 -3.32 -8.93
CA SER A 82 -13.44 -4.24 -9.20
C SER A 82 -12.90 -5.64 -9.34
N CYS A 83 -13.63 -6.61 -8.78
CA CYS A 83 -13.33 -8.00 -8.99
C CYS A 83 -14.19 -8.51 -10.15
N PRO A 84 -13.60 -9.18 -11.15
CA PRO A 84 -14.40 -9.90 -12.11
C PRO A 84 -14.98 -11.13 -11.42
N ASP A 85 -16.28 -11.37 -11.62
CA ASP A 85 -16.95 -12.59 -11.14
C ASP A 85 -16.46 -13.85 -11.88
N GLU A 86 -15.88 -13.69 -13.09
CA GLU A 86 -15.35 -14.75 -13.94
C GLU A 86 -14.17 -14.24 -14.81
N TRP A 87 -13.15 -15.07 -15.06
CA TRP A 87 -11.97 -14.75 -15.88
C TRP A 87 -12.36 -14.15 -17.25
N PRO A 88 -11.49 -13.31 -17.88
CA PRO A 88 -11.84 -12.54 -19.07
C PRO A 88 -12.11 -13.46 -20.27
N GLY A 89 -13.39 -13.70 -20.54
CA GLY A 89 -13.89 -14.51 -21.65
C GLY A 89 -15.42 -14.59 -21.70
N THR A 90 -16.10 -14.42 -20.55
CA THR A 90 -17.54 -14.66 -20.42
C THR A 90 -18.39 -13.40 -20.19
N GLY A 91 -17.78 -12.20 -20.22
CA GLY A 91 -18.53 -10.95 -19.97
C GLY A 91 -18.86 -10.75 -18.49
N GLY A 92 -17.91 -11.04 -17.61
CA GLY A 92 -18.05 -10.84 -16.17
C GLY A 92 -18.41 -9.40 -15.83
N ILE A 93 -19.34 -9.24 -14.89
CA ILE A 93 -19.72 -7.93 -14.37
C ILE A 93 -18.64 -7.52 -13.37
N MET A 94 -18.12 -6.30 -13.49
CA MET A 94 -17.16 -5.74 -12.53
C MET A 94 -17.91 -5.41 -11.25
N ASN A 95 -17.75 -6.22 -10.19
CA ASN A 95 -18.47 -6.05 -8.93
C ASN A 95 -17.54 -5.58 -7.80
N TRP A 96 -17.99 -4.56 -7.06
CA TRP A 96 -17.28 -4.03 -5.90
C TRP A 96 -17.49 -4.91 -4.65
N ASN A 97 -18.65 -5.56 -4.52
CA ASN A 97 -18.99 -6.35 -3.32
C ASN A 97 -18.02 -7.50 -3.06
N ASP A 98 -17.30 -7.91 -4.11
CA ASP A 98 -16.31 -8.98 -4.07
C ASP A 98 -14.90 -8.50 -3.69
N VAL A 99 -14.69 -7.20 -3.49
CA VAL A 99 -13.41 -6.68 -3.00
C VAL A 99 -13.29 -6.94 -1.50
N LYS A 100 -12.32 -7.75 -1.09
CA LYS A 100 -11.94 -8.00 0.32
C LYS A 100 -10.96 -6.99 0.89
N GLY A 101 -10.23 -6.29 0.04
CA GLY A 101 -9.32 -5.24 0.44
C GLY A 101 -8.48 -4.73 -0.72
N ILE A 102 -7.87 -3.58 -0.51
CA ILE A 102 -6.91 -2.99 -1.44
C ILE A 102 -5.61 -2.83 -0.67
N ASP A 103 -4.54 -3.45 -1.16
CA ASP A 103 -3.19 -3.25 -0.64
C ASP A 103 -2.50 -2.23 -1.53
N TYR A 104 -2.30 -1.00 -1.04
CA TYR A 104 -1.50 0.00 -1.76
C TYR A 104 -0.03 -0.41 -1.68
N LEU A 105 0.62 -0.57 -2.83
CA LEU A 105 1.98 -1.15 -2.93
C LEU A 105 3.05 -0.08 -3.03
N SER A 106 2.83 0.96 -3.83
CA SER A 106 3.77 2.05 -4.04
C SER A 106 3.10 3.29 -4.62
N ALA A 107 3.68 4.47 -4.40
CA ALA A 107 3.37 5.70 -5.10
C ALA A 107 4.64 6.22 -5.76
N THR A 108 4.63 6.37 -7.08
CA THR A 108 5.79 6.85 -7.85
C THR A 108 5.40 8.09 -8.64
N ILE A 109 6.31 9.07 -8.75
CA ILE A 109 6.05 10.29 -9.52
C ILE A 109 5.87 9.93 -11.00
N ASP A 110 4.72 10.31 -11.57
CA ASP A 110 4.41 10.09 -12.96
C ASP A 110 4.91 11.26 -13.82
N ASN A 111 6.12 11.11 -14.36
CA ASN A 111 6.70 12.08 -15.27
C ASN A 111 6.23 11.91 -16.74
N SER A 112 5.16 11.13 -16.99
CA SER A 112 4.65 10.90 -18.35
C SER A 112 4.19 12.19 -19.02
N SER A 113 3.57 13.08 -18.24
CA SER A 113 3.11 14.40 -18.70
C SER A 113 4.26 15.31 -19.14
N ARG A 114 5.43 15.22 -18.50
CA ARG A 114 6.65 15.95 -18.90
C ARG A 114 7.29 15.41 -20.18
N ARG A 115 6.91 14.21 -20.65
CA ARG A 115 7.44 13.59 -21.87
C ARG A 115 6.70 13.97 -23.15
N ALA A 116 5.58 14.68 -23.07
CA ALA A 116 4.97 15.31 -24.25
C ALA A 116 5.82 16.53 -24.66
N ALA A 117 6.94 16.27 -25.34
CA ALA A 117 7.61 17.30 -26.12
C ALA A 117 6.59 17.90 -27.10
N PRO A 118 6.57 19.23 -27.33
CA PRO A 118 5.70 19.81 -28.33
C PRO A 118 6.05 19.20 -29.68
N SER A 119 5.11 18.48 -30.27
CA SER A 119 5.14 18.17 -31.69
C SER A 119 4.91 19.49 -32.44
N GLY A 120 5.98 20.27 -32.60
CA GLY A 120 6.00 21.40 -33.51
C GLY A 120 5.78 20.90 -34.92
N SER A 121 4.76 21.43 -35.58
CA SER A 121 4.56 21.36 -37.03
C SER A 121 4.64 22.77 -37.58
#